data_AF-A0A8J8CGI8-F1
#
_entry.id   AF-A0A8J8CGI8-F1
#
_cell.length_a   1.000
_cell.length_b   1.000
_cell.length_c   1.000
_cell.angle_alpha   90.00
_cell.angle_beta   90.00
_cell.angle_gamma   90.00
#
_symmetry.space_group_name_H-M   'P 1'
#
loop_
_entity.id
_entity.type
_entity.pdbx_description
1 polymer ?
#
loop_
_entity_poly.entity_id
_entity_poly.type
_entity_poly.pdbx_seq_one_letter_code
_entity_poly.pdbx_strand_id
1 'polypeptide(L)'
;MNKLPAKLSEEKLVPAIRSRIAVRLHSMGYRVRDIATVIGTTQPAVIQYLNGRRGLYTKDEGLLDKLIEPLVLRAVEMINSDNGKIEPIELLEIAKQLAVIRTGKRYIQSEGRTTDELLLLLRRRLQLELSAAEQYLELSKRTSDDYTRLLLRMIASDSIRHGDIVSQMISWVESGRE
;
A
#
# COMPACT_ATOMS: atom_id res chain seq x y z
N MET A 1 25.50 17.81 11.50
CA MET A 1 25.25 16.58 10.73
C MET A 1 24.03 15.88 11.32
N ASN A 2 22.86 16.10 10.74
CA ASN A 2 21.61 15.50 11.21
C ASN A 2 21.57 14.05 10.71
N LYS A 3 21.64 13.07 11.63
CA LYS A 3 21.50 11.65 11.29
C LYS A 3 20.07 11.44 10.80
N LEU A 4 19.91 11.13 9.51
CA LEU A 4 18.67 10.58 8.95
C LEU A 4 18.21 9.42 9.86
N PRO A 5 16.94 9.38 10.30
CA PRO A 5 16.45 8.27 11.12
C PRO A 5 16.64 6.98 10.33
N ALA A 6 17.22 5.96 10.98
CA ALA A 6 17.53 4.68 10.36
C ALA A 6 16.33 4.16 9.56
N LYS A 7 16.49 4.07 8.24
CA LYS A 7 15.51 3.51 7.30
C LYS A 7 15.12 2.14 7.88
N LEU A 8 13.87 1.96 8.33
CA LEU A 8 13.37 0.61 8.61
C LEU A 8 13.50 -0.15 7.29
N SER A 9 14.40 -1.14 7.22
CA SER A 9 14.48 -2.00 6.04
C SER A 9 13.09 -2.62 5.84
N GLU A 10 12.53 -2.47 4.64
CA GLU A 10 11.23 -2.99 4.23
C GLU A 10 11.09 -4.49 4.58
N GLU A 11 12.20 -5.23 4.50
CA GLU A 11 12.29 -6.64 4.89
C GLU A 11 11.91 -6.90 6.34
N LYS A 12 12.14 -5.94 7.25
CA LYS A 12 11.75 -6.06 8.67
C LYS A 12 10.24 -5.99 8.87
N LEU A 13 9.47 -5.53 7.88
CA LEU A 13 8.01 -5.50 7.93
C LEU A 13 7.37 -6.83 7.49
N VAL A 14 8.10 -7.66 6.73
CA VAL A 14 7.59 -8.94 6.22
C VAL A 14 7.07 -9.87 7.34
N PRO A 15 7.75 -10.03 8.50
CA PRO A 15 7.22 -10.84 9.59
C PRO A 15 5.91 -10.29 10.18
N ALA A 16 5.70 -8.98 10.19
CA ALA A 16 4.46 -8.38 10.67
C ALA A 16 3.31 -8.62 9.69
N ILE A 17 3.57 -8.48 8.38
CA ILE A 17 2.60 -8.78 7.32
C ILE A 17 2.18 -10.25 7.39
N ARG A 18 3.15 -11.18 7.45
CA ARG A 18 2.88 -12.62 7.61
C ARG A 18 2.07 -12.91 8.87
N SER A 19 2.40 -12.26 9.98
CA SER A 19 1.65 -12.44 11.22
C SER A 19 0.19 -12.04 11.05
N ARG A 20 -0.06 -10.91 10.39
CA ARG A 20 -1.42 -10.41 10.19
C ARG A 20 -2.24 -11.27 9.24
N ILE A 21 -1.65 -11.74 8.15
CA ILE A 21 -2.29 -12.72 7.24
C ILE A 21 -2.60 -14.02 8.00
N ALA A 22 -1.66 -14.53 8.79
CA ALA A 22 -1.86 -15.75 9.58
C ALA A 22 -3.03 -15.61 10.56
N VAL A 23 -3.14 -14.49 11.27
CA VAL A 23 -4.25 -14.20 12.18
C VAL A 23 -5.59 -14.15 11.44
N ARG A 24 -5.63 -13.51 10.26
CA ARG A 24 -6.84 -13.43 9.43
C ARG A 24 -7.29 -14.82 8.96
N LEU A 25 -6.39 -15.59 8.37
CA LEU A 25 -6.69 -16.95 7.90
C LEU A 25 -7.11 -17.88 9.05
N HIS A 26 -6.44 -17.80 10.20
CA HIS A 26 -6.83 -18.59 11.37
C HIS A 26 -8.22 -18.21 11.89
N SER A 27 -8.57 -16.90 11.88
CA SER A 27 -9.92 -16.45 12.26
C SER A 27 -11.02 -16.94 11.31
N MET A 28 -10.66 -17.30 10.07
CA MET A 28 -11.56 -17.92 9.09
C MET A 28 -11.63 -19.46 9.22
N GLY A 29 -10.88 -20.06 10.16
CA GLY A 29 -10.92 -21.50 10.44
C GLY A 29 -9.88 -22.35 9.71
N TYR A 30 -8.93 -21.74 8.98
CA TYR A 30 -7.89 -22.50 8.29
C TYR A 30 -6.85 -23.09 9.25
N ARG A 31 -6.33 -24.28 8.90
CA ARG A 31 -5.39 -25.01 9.75
C ARG A 31 -4.00 -24.40 9.68
N VAL A 32 -3.26 -24.48 10.79
CA VAL A 32 -1.87 -23.98 10.92
C VAL A 32 -0.94 -24.50 9.82
N ARG A 33 -1.10 -25.77 9.42
CA ARG A 33 -0.34 -26.38 8.32
C ARG A 33 -0.55 -25.64 7.00
N ASP A 34 -1.81 -25.44 6.63
CA ASP A 34 -2.19 -24.87 5.34
C ASP A 34 -1.81 -23.37 5.30
N ILE A 35 -1.96 -22.68 6.43
CA ILE A 35 -1.47 -21.31 6.63
C ILE A 35 0.06 -21.23 6.44
N ALA A 36 0.82 -22.16 7.04
CA ALA A 36 2.27 -22.17 6.94
C ALA A 36 2.73 -22.35 5.49
N THR A 37 2.10 -23.26 4.75
CA THR A 37 2.33 -23.50 3.33
C THR A 37 2.07 -22.23 2.52
N VAL A 38 0.88 -21.64 2.64
CA VAL A 38 0.47 -20.53 1.77
C VAL A 38 1.27 -19.25 2.03
N ILE A 39 1.64 -18.93 3.28
CA ILE A 39 2.43 -17.73 3.58
C ILE A 39 3.95 -17.95 3.46
N GLY A 40 4.36 -19.16 3.04
CA GLY A 40 5.75 -19.55 2.81
C GLY A 40 6.60 -19.51 4.09
N THR A 41 6.13 -20.15 5.16
CA THR A 41 6.83 -20.21 6.45
C THR A 41 6.65 -21.55 7.16
N THR A 42 7.18 -21.71 8.37
CA THR A 42 7.07 -22.95 9.15
C THR A 42 5.86 -22.92 10.09
N GLN A 43 5.27 -24.08 10.39
CA GLN A 43 4.16 -24.16 11.37
C GLN A 43 4.51 -23.56 12.74
N PRO A 44 5.73 -23.77 13.30
CA PRO A 44 6.13 -23.07 14.53
C PRO A 44 6.13 -21.55 14.40
N ALA A 45 6.51 -21.00 13.24
CA ALA A 45 6.46 -19.56 13.01
C ALA A 45 5.02 -19.04 12.98
N VAL A 46 4.08 -19.79 12.41
CA VAL A 46 2.65 -19.47 12.45
C VAL A 46 2.13 -19.45 13.88
N ILE A 47 2.46 -20.45 14.70
CA ILE A 47 2.06 -20.48 16.12
C ILE A 47 2.64 -19.26 16.86
N GLN A 48 3.89 -18.88 16.57
CA GLN A 48 4.49 -17.67 17.14
C GLN A 48 3.77 -16.38 16.71
N TYR A 49 3.29 -16.31 15.47
CA TYR A 49 2.49 -15.19 14.99
C TYR A 49 1.14 -15.11 15.71
N LEU A 50 0.40 -16.22 15.78
CA LEU A 50 -0.91 -16.28 16.44
C LEU A 50 -0.83 -15.92 17.93
N ASN A 51 0.25 -16.32 18.60
CA ASN A 51 0.50 -15.99 20.01
C ASN A 51 1.06 -14.58 20.23
N GLY A 52 1.22 -13.76 19.19
CA GLY A 52 1.75 -12.40 19.28
C GLY A 52 3.23 -12.33 19.68
N ARG A 53 3.95 -13.45 19.71
CA ARG A 53 5.38 -13.52 20.08
C ARG A 53 6.31 -13.14 18.92
N ARG A 54 5.78 -13.09 17.69
CA ARG A 54 6.51 -12.71 16.47
C ARG A 54 5.62 -11.82 15.60
N GLY A 55 6.23 -10.86 14.92
CA GLY A 55 5.50 -9.92 14.05
C GLY A 55 4.67 -8.91 14.85
N LEU A 56 5.13 -8.53 16.05
CA LEU A 56 4.51 -7.53 16.90
C LEU A 56 4.30 -6.24 16.09
N TYR A 57 3.04 -5.97 15.76
CA TYR A 57 2.66 -4.85 14.94
C TYR A 57 1.87 -3.87 15.81
N THR A 58 2.46 -2.70 16.04
CA THR A 58 1.85 -1.58 16.74
C THR A 58 0.58 -1.16 16.00
N LYS A 59 -0.51 -0.88 16.75
CA LYS A 59 -1.82 -0.41 16.27
C LYS A 59 -1.69 0.57 15.09
N ASP A 60 -1.82 0.07 13.86
CA ASP A 60 -1.92 0.90 12.65
C ASP A 60 -3.37 0.82 12.21
N GLU A 61 -4.25 1.55 12.90
CA GLU A 61 -5.68 1.89 12.62
C GLU A 61 -6.36 1.13 11.46
N GLY A 62 -6.33 -0.21 11.45
CA GLY A 62 -6.83 -1.03 10.33
C GLY A 62 -6.13 -0.87 8.97
N LEU A 63 -5.06 -0.07 8.85
CA LEU A 63 -4.39 0.20 7.57
C LEU A 63 -3.74 -1.06 6.98
N LEU A 64 -2.98 -1.79 7.80
CA LEU A 64 -2.37 -3.04 7.36
C LEU A 64 -3.45 -4.05 6.93
N ASP A 65 -4.56 -4.10 7.65
CA ASP A 65 -5.67 -5.01 7.33
C ASP A 65 -6.27 -4.70 5.95
N LYS A 66 -6.43 -3.41 5.59
CA LYS A 66 -6.86 -3.01 4.24
C LYS A 66 -5.86 -3.40 3.16
N LEU A 67 -4.55 -3.20 3.40
CA LEU A 67 -3.51 -3.50 2.41
C LEU A 67 -3.34 -5.01 2.15
N ILE A 68 -3.53 -5.85 3.16
CA ILE A 68 -3.35 -7.30 3.02
C ILE A 68 -4.60 -8.01 2.51
N GLU A 69 -5.79 -7.39 2.54
CA GLU A 69 -7.04 -8.07 2.22
C GLU A 69 -7.03 -8.76 0.83
N PRO A 70 -6.55 -8.13 -0.27
CA PRO A 70 -6.44 -8.83 -1.56
C PRO A 70 -5.54 -10.07 -1.49
N LEU A 71 -4.48 -10.00 -0.68
CA LEU A 71 -3.54 -11.10 -0.51
C LEU A 71 -4.13 -12.22 0.35
N VAL A 72 -4.96 -11.89 1.34
CA VAL A 72 -5.72 -12.85 2.15
C VAL A 72 -6.72 -13.61 1.29
N LEU A 73 -7.48 -12.92 0.43
CA LEU A 73 -8.46 -13.55 -0.46
C LEU A 73 -7.79 -14.55 -1.42
N ARG A 74 -6.67 -14.17 -2.05
CA ARG A 74 -5.92 -15.13 -2.87
C ARG A 74 -5.33 -16.28 -2.06
N ALA A 75 -4.88 -16.03 -0.83
CA ALA A 75 -4.38 -17.11 0.02
C ALA A 75 -5.47 -18.14 0.34
N VAL A 76 -6.71 -17.70 0.50
CA VAL A 76 -7.88 -18.57 0.61
C VAL A 76 -8.05 -19.43 -0.64
N GLU A 77 -7.98 -18.83 -1.83
CA GLU A 77 -8.06 -19.56 -3.11
C GLU A 77 -6.94 -20.59 -3.26
N MET A 78 -5.71 -20.24 -2.87
CA MET A 78 -4.54 -21.13 -2.90
C MET A 78 -4.70 -22.31 -1.95
N ILE A 79 -5.21 -22.08 -0.73
CA ILE A 79 -5.49 -23.16 0.23
C ILE A 79 -6.58 -24.09 -0.31
N ASN A 80 -7.66 -23.54 -0.86
CA ASN A 80 -8.78 -24.34 -1.36
C ASN A 80 -8.43 -25.15 -2.61
N SER A 81 -7.50 -24.64 -3.42
CA SER A 81 -7.04 -25.30 -4.65
C SER A 81 -5.81 -26.20 -4.43
N ASP A 82 -5.30 -26.27 -3.19
CA ASP A 82 -4.04 -26.91 -2.79
C ASP A 82 -2.87 -26.58 -3.74
N ASN A 83 -2.82 -25.32 -4.19
CA ASN A 83 -1.89 -24.90 -5.21
C ASN A 83 -1.39 -23.47 -4.96
N GLY A 84 -0.07 -23.33 -4.92
CA GLY A 84 0.61 -22.05 -4.81
C GLY A 84 0.88 -21.60 -3.38
N LYS A 85 1.60 -20.48 -3.32
CA LYS A 85 1.98 -19.77 -2.10
C LYS A 85 2.11 -18.30 -2.44
N ILE A 86 1.99 -17.45 -1.43
CA ILE A 86 2.35 -16.05 -1.51
C ILE A 86 3.85 -15.95 -1.77
N GLU A 87 4.22 -15.29 -2.86
CA GLU A 87 5.61 -15.11 -3.21
C GLU A 87 6.26 -13.99 -2.36
N PRO A 88 7.55 -14.12 -2.00
CA PRO A 88 8.24 -13.11 -1.18
C PRO A 88 8.15 -11.69 -1.74
N ILE A 89 8.14 -11.54 -3.07
CA ILE A 89 8.02 -10.24 -3.75
C ILE A 89 6.69 -9.53 -3.41
N GLU A 90 5.61 -10.28 -3.22
CA GLU A 90 4.28 -9.73 -2.91
C GLU A 90 4.23 -9.19 -1.49
N LEU A 91 4.93 -9.88 -0.56
CA LEU A 91 5.11 -9.40 0.82
C LEU A 91 6.00 -8.15 0.87
N LEU A 92 7.03 -8.09 0.02
CA LEU A 92 7.90 -6.92 -0.09
C LEU A 92 7.17 -5.71 -0.67
N GLU A 93 6.27 -5.92 -1.63
CA GLU A 93 5.46 -4.85 -2.20
C GLU A 93 4.52 -4.23 -1.16
N ILE A 94 3.84 -5.06 -0.36
CA ILE A 94 3.04 -4.56 0.77
C ILE A 94 3.93 -3.87 1.81
N ALA A 95 5.14 -4.38 2.06
CA ALA A 95 6.08 -3.75 2.97
C ALA A 95 6.51 -2.36 2.50
N LYS A 96 6.76 -2.18 1.19
CA LYS A 96 7.05 -0.88 0.57
C LYS A 96 5.88 0.07 0.73
N GLN A 97 4.68 -0.35 0.37
CA GLN A 97 3.48 0.47 0.49
C GLN A 97 3.28 0.92 1.94
N LEU A 98 3.42 0.00 2.89
CA LEU A 98 3.31 0.32 4.31
C LEU A 98 4.42 1.27 4.77
N ALA A 99 5.67 1.09 4.31
CA ALA A 99 6.77 1.97 4.65
C ALA A 99 6.55 3.39 4.13
N VAL A 100 6.04 3.53 2.90
CA VAL A 100 5.67 4.82 2.29
C VAL A 100 4.55 5.48 3.10
N ILE A 101 3.48 4.76 3.42
CA ILE A 101 2.36 5.33 4.18
C ILE A 101 2.78 5.72 5.59
N ARG A 102 3.62 4.91 6.25
CA ARG A 102 4.18 5.25 7.57
C ARG A 102 5.10 6.46 7.52
N THR A 103 5.88 6.58 6.45
CA THR A 103 6.74 7.76 6.23
C THR A 103 5.87 9.00 6.00
N GLY A 104 4.79 8.88 5.21
CA GLY A 104 3.79 9.92 5.02
C GLY A 104 3.11 10.32 6.35
N LYS A 105 2.58 9.36 7.12
CA LYS A 105 2.00 9.61 8.45
C LYS A 105 2.99 10.26 9.40
N ARG A 106 4.25 9.78 9.47
CA ARG A 106 5.29 10.40 10.29
C ARG A 106 5.61 11.80 9.83
N TYR A 107 5.69 12.06 8.53
CA TYR A 107 5.94 13.38 7.97
C TYR A 107 4.82 14.36 8.36
N ILE A 108 3.56 13.93 8.24
CA ILE A 108 2.37 14.67 8.69
C ILE A 108 2.43 14.96 10.20
N GLN A 109 2.77 13.96 11.02
CA GLN A 109 2.84 14.11 12.48
C GLN A 109 4.09 14.88 12.96
N SER A 110 5.21 14.84 12.24
CA SER A 110 6.49 15.41 12.67
C SER A 110 6.64 16.90 12.38
N GLU A 111 5.92 17.43 11.39
CA GLU A 111 5.95 18.87 11.09
C GLU A 111 4.88 19.67 11.83
N GLY A 112 4.05 19.04 12.68
CA GLY A 112 2.93 19.76 13.33
C GLY A 112 1.97 20.37 12.30
N ARG A 113 1.98 19.86 11.06
CA ARG A 113 1.13 20.36 9.99
C ARG A 113 -0.30 20.11 10.39
N THR A 114 -1.08 21.17 10.41
CA THR A 114 -2.52 21.05 10.59
C THR A 114 -3.07 20.18 9.45
N THR A 115 -4.16 19.46 9.71
CA THR A 115 -4.90 18.74 8.67
C THR A 115 -5.19 19.64 7.45
N ASP A 116 -5.37 20.95 7.68
CA ASP A 116 -5.56 21.95 6.64
C ASP A 116 -4.32 22.15 5.75
N GLU A 117 -3.11 22.13 6.30
CA GLU A 117 -1.87 22.21 5.52
C GLU A 117 -1.64 20.95 4.66
N LEU A 118 -2.02 19.79 5.17
CA LEU A 118 -1.97 18.54 4.40
C LEU A 118 -3.00 18.56 3.27
N LEU A 119 -4.24 18.99 3.55
CA LEU A 119 -5.27 19.16 2.54
C LEU A 119 -4.85 20.18 1.48
N LEU A 120 -4.21 21.27 1.88
CA LEU A 120 -3.67 22.26 0.96
C LEU A 120 -2.61 21.64 0.04
N LEU A 121 -1.70 20.83 0.58
CA LEU A 121 -0.67 20.16 -0.20
C LEU A 121 -1.27 19.13 -1.18
N LEU A 122 -2.22 18.31 -0.71
CA LEU A 122 -2.90 17.32 -1.55
C LEU A 122 -3.73 18.00 -2.65
N ARG A 123 -4.45 19.07 -2.34
CA ARG A 123 -5.20 19.86 -3.34
C ARG A 123 -4.27 20.50 -4.37
N ARG A 124 -3.11 21.03 -3.95
CA ARG A 124 -2.06 21.50 -4.88
C ARG A 124 -1.55 20.37 -5.76
N ARG A 125 -1.33 19.17 -5.20
CA ARG A 125 -0.90 18.01 -6.00
C ARG A 125 -1.97 17.59 -7.01
N LEU A 126 -3.23 17.52 -6.60
CA LEU A 126 -4.36 17.22 -7.49
C LEU A 126 -4.41 18.21 -8.65
N GLN A 127 -4.27 19.51 -8.36
CA GLN A 127 -4.24 20.55 -9.39
C GLN A 127 -3.07 20.35 -10.38
N LEU A 128 -1.88 19.96 -9.90
CA LEU A 128 -0.74 19.68 -10.77
C LEU A 128 -1.00 18.48 -11.69
N GLU A 129 -1.61 17.40 -11.19
CA GLU A 129 -1.94 16.22 -12.00
C GLU A 129 -2.99 16.54 -13.07
N LEU A 130 -4.05 17.28 -12.70
CA LEU A 130 -5.08 17.71 -13.64
C LEU A 130 -4.51 18.66 -14.70
N SER A 131 -3.69 19.63 -14.30
CA SER A 131 -3.04 20.54 -15.24
C SER A 131 -2.08 19.82 -16.17
N ALA A 132 -1.35 18.81 -15.70
CA ALA A 132 -0.48 17.99 -16.53
C ALA A 132 -1.30 17.21 -17.57
N ALA A 133 -2.38 16.55 -17.14
CA ALA A 133 -3.29 15.85 -18.03
C ALA A 133 -3.85 16.78 -19.14
N GLU A 134 -4.32 17.96 -18.77
CA GLU A 134 -4.82 18.96 -19.72
C GLU A 134 -3.75 19.38 -20.73
N GLN A 135 -2.54 19.70 -20.27
CA GLN A 135 -1.44 20.12 -21.14
C GLN A 135 -1.05 19.01 -22.12
N TYR A 136 -0.95 17.76 -21.67
CA TYR A 136 -0.59 16.65 -22.54
C TYR A 136 -1.70 16.29 -23.53
N LEU A 137 -2.98 16.38 -23.13
CA LEU A 137 -4.09 16.23 -24.07
C LEU A 137 -4.08 17.34 -25.12
N GLU A 138 -3.83 18.58 -24.73
CA GLU A 138 -3.77 19.70 -25.67
C GLU A 138 -2.59 19.57 -26.65
N LEU A 139 -1.41 19.19 -26.17
CA LEU A 139 -0.26 18.86 -27.02
C LEU A 139 -0.58 17.71 -27.98
N SER A 140 -1.30 16.67 -27.52
CA SER A 140 -1.67 15.53 -28.36
C SER A 140 -2.57 15.94 -29.53
N LYS A 141 -3.44 16.95 -29.37
CA LYS A 141 -4.29 17.46 -30.45
C LYS A 141 -3.49 18.22 -31.51
N ARG A 142 -2.38 18.85 -31.11
CA ARG A 142 -1.55 19.71 -31.96
C ARG A 142 -0.46 18.94 -32.71
N THR A 143 -0.12 17.74 -32.24
CA THR A 143 0.87 16.87 -32.88
C THR A 143 0.31 16.18 -34.12
N SER A 144 1.10 16.17 -35.20
CA SER A 144 0.80 15.46 -36.45
C SER A 144 1.28 14.01 -36.44
N ASP A 145 2.31 13.68 -35.66
CA ASP A 145 2.87 12.33 -35.54
C ASP A 145 2.01 11.43 -34.63
N ASP A 146 1.51 10.33 -35.18
CA ASP A 146 0.56 9.45 -34.47
C ASP A 146 1.18 8.73 -33.27
N TYR A 147 2.48 8.42 -33.33
CA TYR A 147 3.18 7.79 -32.22
C TYR A 147 3.34 8.75 -31.05
N THR A 148 3.80 9.98 -31.30
CA THR A 148 3.88 11.05 -30.31
C THR A 148 2.51 11.39 -29.74
N ARG A 149 1.47 11.42 -30.59
CA ARG A 149 0.08 11.62 -30.15
C ARG A 149 -0.35 10.55 -29.15
N LEU A 150 -0.05 9.28 -29.43
CA LEU A 150 -0.37 8.17 -28.55
C LEU A 150 0.37 8.28 -27.21
N LEU A 151 1.68 8.55 -27.23
CA LEU A 151 2.47 8.72 -26.02
C LEU A 151 1.94 9.85 -25.13
N LEU A 152 1.63 11.01 -25.70
CA LEU A 152 1.06 12.13 -24.96
C LEU A 152 -0.28 11.77 -24.30
N ARG A 153 -1.13 11.00 -24.98
CA ARG A 153 -2.41 10.51 -24.41
C ARG A 153 -2.20 9.50 -23.29
N MET A 154 -1.18 8.65 -23.38
CA MET A 154 -0.81 7.73 -22.31
C MET A 154 -0.34 8.49 -21.07
N ILE A 155 0.54 9.49 -21.23
CA ILE A 155 1.02 10.32 -20.11
C ILE A 155 -0.16 11.08 -19.47
N ALA A 156 -1.08 11.62 -20.28
CA ALA A 156 -2.28 12.25 -19.77
C ALA A 156 -3.16 11.28 -18.96
N SER A 157 -3.35 10.06 -19.46
CA SER A 157 -4.11 9.00 -18.78
C SER A 157 -3.50 8.63 -17.42
N ASP A 158 -2.16 8.54 -17.35
CA ASP A 158 -1.47 8.28 -16.09
C ASP A 158 -1.61 9.45 -15.11
N SER A 159 -1.55 10.70 -15.60
CA SER A 159 -1.78 11.90 -14.77
C SER A 159 -3.21 11.94 -14.21
N ILE A 160 -4.23 11.56 -15.00
CA ILE A 160 -5.61 11.42 -14.51
C ILE A 160 -5.69 10.37 -13.40
N ARG A 161 -5.07 9.19 -13.62
CA ARG A 161 -5.05 8.12 -12.60
C ARG A 161 -4.37 8.57 -11.31
N HIS A 162 -3.28 9.34 -11.39
CA HIS A 162 -2.65 9.93 -10.21
C HIS A 162 -3.56 10.95 -9.53
N GLY A 163 -4.27 11.77 -10.29
CA GLY A 163 -5.30 12.68 -9.78
C GLY A 163 -6.37 11.95 -8.97
N ASP A 164 -6.88 10.82 -9.48
CA ASP A 164 -7.88 10.00 -8.78
C ASP A 164 -7.35 9.46 -7.44
N ILE A 165 -6.10 8.98 -7.42
CA ILE A 165 -5.45 8.51 -6.19
C ILE A 165 -5.34 9.66 -5.18
N VAL A 166 -4.91 10.85 -5.61
CA VAL A 166 -4.78 12.01 -4.72
C VAL A 166 -6.15 12.46 -4.21
N SER A 167 -7.20 12.40 -5.04
CA SER A 167 -8.58 12.70 -4.64
C SER A 167 -9.10 11.73 -3.55
N GLN A 168 -8.78 10.44 -3.67
CA GLN A 168 -9.09 9.45 -2.63
C GLN A 168 -8.33 9.76 -1.32
N MET A 169 -7.06 10.14 -1.42
CA MET A 169 -6.28 10.55 -0.24
C MET A 169 -6.88 11.77 0.45
N ILE A 170 -7.35 12.77 -0.30
CA ILE A 170 -8.08 13.93 0.24
C ILE A 170 -9.32 13.46 1.00
N SER A 171 -10.13 12.61 0.37
CA SER A 171 -11.35 12.07 0.97
C SER A 171 -11.08 11.31 2.28
N TRP A 172 -9.98 10.54 2.35
CA TRP A 172 -9.57 9.86 3.59
C TRP A 172 -9.14 10.83 4.70
N VAL A 173 -8.44 11.90 4.34
CA VAL A 173 -8.02 12.93 5.30
C VAL A 173 -9.23 13.72 5.80
N GLU A 174 -10.21 14.00 4.93
CA GLU A 174 -11.45 14.70 5.30
C GLU A 174 -12.37 13.81 6.17
N SER A 175 -12.52 12.53 5.84
CA SER A 175 -13.34 11.57 6.62
C SER A 175 -12.74 11.19 7.98
N GLY A 176 -11.43 11.34 8.18
CA GLY A 176 -10.80 11.21 9.49
C GLY A 176 -11.12 12.34 10.48
N ARG A 177 -12.00 13.30 10.13
CA ARG A 177 -12.53 14.34 11.02
C ARG A 177 -13.78 13.92 11.80
N GLU A 178 -14.45 12.83 11.41
CA GLU A 178 -15.61 12.25 12.12
C GLU A 178 -15.17 11.23 13.18
#